data_AF-U2Q3V3-F1
#
_entry.id   AF-U2Q3V3-F1
#
_cell.length_a   1.000
_cell.length_b   1.000
_cell.length_c   1.000
_cell.angle_alpha   90.00
_cell.angle_beta   90.00
_cell.angle_gamma   90.00
#
_symmetry.space_group_name_H-M   'P 1'
#
loop_
_entity.id
_entity.type
_entity.pdbx_description
1 polymer ?
#
loop_
_entity_poly.entity_id
_entity_poly.type
_entity_poly.pdbx_seq_one_letter_code
_entity_poly.pdbx_strand_id
1 'polypeptide(L)'
;MKILKSRKTIKLIKGKEVIRLNYNENLGILTMILMTLIIMTVILRTLPIFVKIPENNLKVNKFFEALPYTVLTVLVFPDIFTSTGSTNFDIIRVLIGMAIVAYLTFRKTNLGIIIIVSIAVIYFLGMLKGSF
;
A
#
# COMPACT_ATOMS: atom_id res chain seq x y z
N MET A 1 -21.08 -31.15 48.59
CA MET A 1 -20.16 -31.13 47.42
C MET A 1 -20.84 -30.88 46.04
N LYS A 2 -22.13 -31.20 45.83
CA LYS A 2 -22.83 -30.97 44.53
C LYS A 2 -23.06 -29.49 44.15
N ILE A 3 -23.28 -28.61 45.13
CA ILE A 3 -23.64 -27.20 44.90
C ILE A 3 -22.46 -26.39 44.32
N LEU A 4 -21.22 -26.68 44.77
CA LEU A 4 -20.01 -26.03 44.24
C LEU A 4 -19.74 -26.39 42.77
N LYS A 5 -20.04 -27.63 42.37
CA LYS A 5 -19.85 -28.11 40.99
C LYS A 5 -20.80 -27.40 40.03
N SER A 6 -22.04 -27.17 40.46
CA SER A 6 -23.07 -26.43 39.68
C SER A 6 -22.70 -24.96 39.43
N ARG A 7 -22.15 -24.26 40.44
CA ARG A 7 -21.68 -22.87 40.24
C ARG A 7 -20.49 -22.78 39.29
N LYS A 8 -19.60 -23.78 39.29
CA LYS A 8 -18.44 -23.84 38.38
C LYS A 8 -18.87 -24.06 36.93
N THR A 9 -19.87 -24.92 36.69
CA THR A 9 -20.43 -25.14 35.35
C THR A 9 -21.15 -23.90 34.81
N ILE A 10 -21.90 -23.18 35.65
CA ILE A 10 -22.58 -21.93 35.25
C ILE A 10 -21.55 -20.85 34.87
N LYS A 11 -20.43 -20.73 35.61
CA LYS A 11 -19.37 -19.78 35.29
C LYS A 11 -18.65 -20.10 33.97
N LEU A 12 -18.47 -21.39 33.67
CA LEU A 12 -17.89 -21.86 32.40
C LEU A 12 -18.82 -21.60 31.21
N ILE A 13 -20.14 -21.82 31.37
CA ILE A 13 -21.14 -21.53 30.34
C ILE A 13 -21.17 -20.03 30.04
N LYS A 14 -21.21 -19.19 31.08
CA LYS A 14 -21.20 -17.73 30.91
C LYS A 14 -19.93 -17.24 30.22
N GLY A 15 -18.76 -17.80 30.56
CA GLY A 15 -17.50 -17.48 29.88
C GLY A 15 -17.50 -17.87 28.40
N LYS A 16 -18.07 -19.03 28.04
CA LYS A 16 -18.16 -19.49 26.65
C LYS A 16 -19.10 -18.62 25.81
N GLU A 17 -20.19 -18.12 26.40
CA GLU A 17 -21.09 -17.18 25.72
C GLU A 17 -20.47 -15.81 25.49
N VAL A 18 -19.74 -15.26 26.47
CA VAL A 18 -19.03 -13.98 26.30
C VAL A 18 -18.00 -14.06 25.17
N ILE A 19 -17.25 -15.16 25.07
CA ILE A 19 -16.29 -15.38 23.97
C ILE A 19 -17.00 -15.48 22.62
N ARG A 20 -18.15 -16.17 22.55
CA ARG A 20 -18.96 -16.27 21.33
C ARG A 20 -19.55 -14.93 20.89
N LEU A 21 -20.03 -14.12 21.83
CA LEU A 21 -20.57 -12.79 21.54
C LEU A 21 -19.47 -11.87 21.01
N ASN A 22 -18.31 -11.81 21.69
CA ASN A 22 -17.16 -11.04 21.21
C ASN A 22 -16.69 -11.51 19.83
N TYR A 23 -16.66 -12.82 19.56
CA TYR A 23 -16.31 -13.32 18.23
C TYR A 23 -17.32 -12.88 17.15
N ASN A 24 -18.63 -12.95 17.44
CA ASN A 24 -19.67 -12.54 16.50
C ASN A 24 -19.65 -11.03 16.23
N GLU A 25 -19.38 -10.21 17.26
CA GLU A 25 -19.22 -8.76 17.11
C GLU A 25 -18.02 -8.42 16.22
N ASN A 26 -16.85 -9.03 16.47
CA ASN A 26 -15.67 -8.84 15.62
C ASN A 26 -15.91 -9.32 14.18
N LEU A 27 -16.64 -10.43 14.00
CA LEU A 27 -17.03 -10.92 12.69
C LEU A 27 -18.01 -9.97 11.97
N GLY A 28 -18.93 -9.34 12.72
CA GLY A 28 -19.83 -8.31 12.22
C GLY A 28 -19.10 -7.05 11.76
N ILE A 29 -18.12 -6.60 12.54
CA ILE A 29 -17.26 -5.45 12.17
C ILE A 29 -16.44 -5.78 10.92
N LEU A 30 -15.84 -6.97 10.87
CA LEU A 30 -15.05 -7.42 9.72
C LEU A 30 -15.89 -7.52 8.44
N THR A 31 -17.10 -8.07 8.54
CA THR A 31 -18.02 -8.14 7.38
C THR A 31 -18.48 -6.75 6.95
N MET A 32 -18.73 -5.82 7.87
CA MET A 32 -19.06 -4.42 7.53
C MET A 32 -17.92 -3.71 6.79
N ILE A 33 -16.67 -3.89 7.24
CA ILE A 33 -15.48 -3.34 6.57
C ILE A 33 -15.34 -3.92 5.16
N LEU A 34 -15.45 -5.25 5.03
CA LEU A 34 -15.35 -5.94 3.74
C LEU A 34 -16.43 -5.46 2.76
N MET A 35 -17.68 -5.38 3.21
CA MET A 35 -18.78 -4.90 2.37
C MET A 35 -18.55 -3.46 1.90
N THR A 36 -18.12 -2.58 2.79
CA THR A 36 -17.80 -1.18 2.45
C THR A 36 -16.68 -1.11 1.41
N LEU A 37 -15.62 -1.90 1.59
CA LEU A 37 -14.48 -1.94 0.68
C LEU A 37 -14.87 -2.49 -0.71
N ILE A 38 -15.69 -3.55 -0.75
CA ILE A 38 -16.20 -4.13 -2.00
C ILE A 38 -17.06 -3.11 -2.74
N ILE A 39 -18.01 -2.45 -2.07
CA ILE A 39 -18.89 -1.45 -2.69
C ILE A 39 -18.06 -0.31 -3.27
N MET A 40 -17.13 0.26 -2.49
CA MET A 40 -16.26 1.34 -2.97
C MET A 40 -15.40 0.92 -4.17
N THR A 41 -14.81 -0.26 -4.11
CA THR A 41 -13.96 -0.78 -5.20
C THR A 41 -14.76 -1.01 -6.48
N VAL A 42 -15.96 -1.58 -6.37
CA VAL A 42 -16.83 -1.85 -7.52
C VAL A 42 -17.33 -0.54 -8.14
N ILE A 43 -17.71 0.46 -7.34
CA ILE A 43 -18.12 1.78 -7.85
C ILE A 43 -16.98 2.43 -8.63
N LEU A 44 -15.77 2.51 -8.04
CA LEU A 44 -14.61 3.11 -8.71
C LEU A 44 -14.22 2.36 -9.99
N ARG A 45 -14.33 1.03 -10.01
CA ARG A 45 -13.99 0.18 -11.17
C ARG A 45 -15.04 0.23 -12.28
N THR A 46 -16.30 0.46 -11.94
CA THR A 46 -17.39 0.56 -12.91
C THR A 46 -17.62 1.99 -13.41
N LEU A 47 -17.12 3.00 -12.69
CA LEU A 47 -17.10 4.41 -13.12
C LEU A 47 -16.62 4.60 -14.57
N PRO A 48 -15.49 4.02 -15.04
CA PRO A 48 -15.04 4.17 -16.42
C PRO A 48 -15.97 3.52 -17.47
N ILE A 49 -16.87 2.60 -17.06
CA ILE A 49 -17.86 1.98 -17.97
C ILE A 49 -19.04 2.93 -18.19
N PHE A 50 -19.45 3.68 -17.16
CA PHE A 50 -20.56 4.63 -17.24
C PHE A 50 -20.14 6.00 -17.77
N VAL A 51 -18.90 6.42 -17.49
CA VAL A 51 -18.33 7.67 -18.00
C VAL A 51 -17.55 7.35 -19.28
N LYS A 52 -18.24 7.26 -20.42
CA LYS A 52 -17.57 7.24 -21.73
C LYS A 52 -16.74 8.50 -21.88
N ILE A 53 -15.42 8.33 -21.97
CA ILE A 53 -14.47 9.43 -22.16
C ILE A 53 -14.82 10.09 -23.50
N PRO A 54 -15.24 11.37 -23.52
CA PRO A 54 -15.48 12.06 -24.78
C PRO A 54 -14.13 12.26 -25.47
N GLU A 55 -13.90 11.54 -26.57
CA GLU A 55 -12.65 11.61 -27.36
C GLU A 55 -12.31 13.04 -27.82
N ASN A 56 -13.31 13.92 -27.88
CA ASN A 56 -13.17 15.31 -28.32
C ASN A 56 -12.58 16.26 -27.25
N ASN A 57 -12.48 15.88 -25.97
CA ASN A 57 -12.00 16.80 -24.93
C ASN A 57 -10.56 16.47 -24.47
N LEU A 58 -9.60 17.21 -25.02
CA LEU A 58 -8.16 17.12 -24.73
C LEU A 58 -7.80 17.11 -23.24
N LYS A 59 -8.56 17.82 -22.39
CA LYS A 59 -8.29 17.89 -20.94
C LYS A 59 -8.66 16.59 -20.23
N VAL A 60 -9.79 16.00 -20.62
CA VAL A 60 -10.32 14.79 -20.01
C VAL A 60 -9.44 13.59 -20.41
N ASN A 61 -9.03 13.52 -21.67
CA ASN A 61 -8.14 12.46 -22.15
C ASN A 61 -6.78 12.48 -21.42
N LYS A 62 -6.16 13.65 -21.27
CA LYS A 62 -4.91 13.81 -20.51
C LYS A 62 -5.06 13.45 -19.03
N PHE A 63 -6.22 13.72 -18.42
CA PHE A 63 -6.49 13.32 -17.04
C PHE A 63 -6.50 11.80 -16.90
N PHE A 64 -7.28 11.10 -17.74
CA PHE A 64 -7.35 9.64 -17.72
C PHE A 64 -6.01 8.98 -18.09
N GLU A 65 -5.24 9.57 -19.00
CA GLU A 65 -3.87 9.13 -19.31
C GLU A 65 -2.91 9.31 -18.12
N ALA A 66 -3.07 10.39 -17.34
CA ALA A 66 -2.25 10.67 -16.16
C ALA A 66 -2.59 9.78 -14.95
N LEU A 67 -3.84 9.30 -14.82
CA LEU A 67 -4.29 8.48 -13.69
C LEU A 67 -3.37 7.28 -13.34
N PRO A 68 -3.00 6.39 -14.27
CA PRO A 68 -2.12 5.27 -13.95
C PRO A 68 -0.75 5.73 -13.44
N TYR A 69 -0.19 6.80 -14.02
CA TYR A 69 1.12 7.33 -13.62
C TYR A 69 1.07 8.02 -12.26
N THR A 70 -0.01 8.77 -11.95
CA THR A 70 -0.16 9.44 -10.67
C THR A 70 -0.39 8.44 -9.54
N VAL A 71 -1.24 7.42 -9.75
CA VAL A 71 -1.45 6.35 -8.77
C VAL A 71 -0.16 5.58 -8.51
N LEU A 72 0.57 5.21 -9.56
CA LEU A 72 1.88 4.55 -9.41
C LEU A 72 2.85 5.41 -8.61
N THR A 73 2.93 6.71 -8.90
CA THR A 73 3.82 7.64 -8.20
C THR A 73 3.44 7.77 -6.72
N VAL A 74 2.16 7.93 -6.40
CA VAL A 74 1.68 8.07 -5.02
C VAL A 74 1.93 6.81 -4.19
N LEU A 75 1.87 5.63 -4.81
CA LEU A 75 2.13 4.37 -4.12
C LEU A 75 3.62 4.08 -3.95
N VAL A 76 4.41 4.28 -5.02
CA VAL A 76 5.83 3.92 -5.04
C VAL A 76 6.69 4.97 -4.33
N PHE A 77 6.42 6.26 -4.54
CA PHE A 77 7.25 7.34 -4.00
C PHE A 77 7.45 7.28 -2.48
N PRO A 78 6.40 7.17 -1.64
CA PRO A 78 6.59 7.04 -0.19
C PRO A 78 7.33 5.76 0.18
N ASP A 79 7.10 4.67 -0.57
CA ASP A 79 7.68 3.36 -0.28
C ASP A 79 9.21 3.34 -0.44
N ILE A 80 9.76 4.16 -1.34
CA ILE A 80 11.21 4.32 -1.52
C ILE A 80 11.88 4.84 -0.24
N PHE A 81 11.24 5.79 0.46
CA PHE A 81 11.78 6.35 1.70
C PHE A 81 11.60 5.42 2.89
N THR A 82 10.50 4.67 2.96
CA THR A 82 10.22 3.77 4.07
C THR A 82 11.02 2.46 3.99
N SER A 83 11.31 1.96 2.78
CA SER A 83 12.04 0.70 2.57
C SER A 83 13.56 0.80 2.79
N THR A 84 14.16 1.98 2.62
CA THR A 84 15.62 2.16 2.72
C THR A 84 16.10 2.36 4.17
N GLY A 85 15.22 2.80 5.08
CA GLY A 85 15.52 3.03 6.50
C GLY A 85 15.37 4.49 6.94
N SER A 86 15.29 4.71 8.25
CA SER A 86 15.00 6.04 8.84
C SER A 86 16.26 6.85 9.20
N THR A 87 17.45 6.40 8.77
CA THR A 87 18.69 7.14 9.06
C THR A 87 18.86 8.30 8.08
N ASN A 88 19.39 9.44 8.54
CA ASN A 88 19.72 10.60 7.69
C ASN A 88 20.54 10.22 6.44
N PHE A 89 21.46 9.27 6.56
CA PHE A 89 22.25 8.75 5.44
C PHE A 89 21.44 8.00 4.38
N ASP A 90 20.36 7.33 4.78
CA ASP A 90 19.53 6.51 3.89
C ASP A 90 18.63 7.41 3.04
N ILE A 91 18.12 8.49 3.64
CA ILE A 91 17.42 9.57 2.93
C ILE A 91 18.34 10.23 1.90
N ILE A 92 19.60 10.54 2.26
CA ILE A 92 20.58 11.12 1.33
C ILE A 92 20.88 10.17 0.17
N ARG A 93 21.00 8.86 0.42
CA ARG A 93 21.21 7.84 -0.64
C ARG A 93 20.05 7.80 -1.63
N VAL A 94 18.81 7.79 -1.13
CA VAL A 94 17.60 7.85 -1.97
C VAL A 94 17.60 9.12 -2.81
N LEU A 95 17.93 10.27 -2.22
CA LEU A 95 17.97 11.54 -2.94
C LEU A 95 19.03 11.54 -4.06
N ILE A 96 20.21 10.97 -3.80
CA ILE A 96 21.27 10.79 -4.81
C ILE A 96 20.81 9.85 -5.92
N GLY A 97 20.18 8.72 -5.58
CA GLY A 97 19.62 7.79 -6.56
C GLY A 97 18.57 8.46 -7.45
N MET A 98 17.67 9.25 -6.84
CA MET A 98 16.64 10.02 -7.56
C MET A 98 17.26 11.06 -8.50
N ALA A 99 18.29 11.79 -8.05
CA ALA A 99 19.01 12.76 -8.86
C ALA A 99 19.70 12.10 -10.07
N ILE A 100 20.31 10.93 -9.88
CA ILE A 100 20.98 10.18 -10.95
C ILE A 100 19.97 9.65 -11.98
N VAL A 101 18.84 9.10 -11.52
CA VAL A 101 17.75 8.67 -12.42
C VAL A 101 17.21 9.84 -13.22
N ALA A 102 16.96 10.98 -12.57
CA ALA A 102 16.51 12.20 -13.25
C ALA A 102 17.53 12.64 -14.31
N TYR A 103 18.82 12.71 -13.95
CA TYR A 103 19.90 13.09 -14.85
C TYR A 103 20.02 12.14 -16.07
N LEU A 104 19.98 10.82 -15.86
CA LEU A 104 20.03 9.83 -16.96
C LEU A 104 18.78 9.90 -17.86
N THR A 105 17.63 10.24 -17.29
CA THR A 105 16.37 10.41 -18.02
C THR A 105 16.43 11.64 -18.93
N PHE A 106 16.98 12.76 -18.46
CA PHE A 106 17.20 13.95 -19.31
C PHE A 106 18.10 13.68 -20.50
N ARG A 107 19.03 12.73 -20.39
CA ARG A 107 19.90 12.30 -21.49
C ARG A 107 19.21 11.40 -22.53
N LYS A 108 17.90 11.15 -22.40
CA LYS A 108 17.10 10.26 -23.26
C LYS A 108 17.68 8.84 -23.37
N THR A 109 18.23 8.32 -22.28
CA THR A 109 18.76 6.94 -22.22
C THR A 109 17.61 5.92 -22.17
N ASN A 110 17.83 4.70 -22.68
CA ASN A 110 16.85 3.61 -22.58
C ASN A 110 16.48 3.32 -21.11
N LEU A 111 15.18 3.25 -20.83
CA LEU A 111 14.65 3.02 -19.47
C LEU A 111 15.28 1.81 -18.77
N GLY A 112 15.53 0.71 -19.49
CA GLY A 112 16.17 -0.48 -18.92
C GLY A 112 17.59 -0.22 -18.39
N ILE A 113 18.38 0.58 -19.11
CA ILE A 113 19.74 0.95 -18.69
C ILE A 113 19.68 1.84 -17.45
N ILE A 114 18.71 2.76 -17.39
CA ILE A 114 18.51 3.65 -16.24
C ILE A 114 18.25 2.82 -14.97
N ILE A 115 17.38 1.81 -15.06
CA ILE A 115 17.05 0.93 -13.93
C ILE A 115 18.29 0.19 -13.45
N ILE A 116 19.03 -0.46 -14.36
CA ILE A 116 20.23 -1.25 -14.01
C ILE A 116 21.29 -0.38 -13.35
N VAL A 117 21.59 0.79 -13.94
CA VAL A 117 22.59 1.72 -13.41
C VAL A 117 22.16 2.28 -12.06
N SER A 118 20.89 2.65 -11.90
CA SER A 118 20.37 3.19 -10.64
C SER A 118 20.49 2.17 -9.49
N ILE A 119 20.07 0.92 -9.74
CA ILE A 119 20.20 -0.16 -8.74
C ILE A 119 21.66 -0.38 -8.38
N ALA A 120 22.56 -0.44 -9.37
CA ALA A 120 23.98 -0.61 -9.13
C ALA A 120 24.53 0.52 -8.24
N VAL A 121 24.21 1.77 -8.55
CA VAL A 121 24.67 2.93 -7.79
C VAL A 121 24.15 2.88 -6.35
N ILE A 122 22.85 2.67 -6.15
CA ILE A 122 22.26 2.58 -4.80
C ILE A 122 22.91 1.46 -4.01
N TYR A 123 23.16 0.30 -4.63
CA TYR A 123 23.82 -0.84 -4.01
C TYR A 123 25.27 -0.52 -3.59
N PHE A 124 26.07 0.09 -4.48
CA PHE A 124 27.44 0.50 -4.15
C PHE A 124 27.49 1.56 -3.04
N LEU A 125 26.58 2.54 -3.07
CA LEU A 125 26.46 3.51 -1.97
C LEU A 125 26.05 2.83 -0.67
N GLY A 126 25.19 1.80 -0.74
CA GLY A 126 24.79 0.91 0.35
C GLY A 126 26.00 0.26 1.03
N MET A 127 26.86 -0.37 0.23
CA MET A 127 28.04 -1.10 0.67
C MET A 127 29.07 -0.22 1.39
N LEU A 128 29.24 1.04 0.97
CA LEU A 128 30.22 1.97 1.55
C LEU A 128 30.01 2.30 3.04
N LYS A 129 28.79 2.19 3.55
CA LYS A 129 28.48 2.48 4.98
C LYS A 129 28.50 1.22 5.85
N GLY A 130 28.66 0.03 5.27
CA GLY A 130 28.62 -1.24 6.01
C GLY A 130 27.29 -1.54 6.69
N SER A 131 26.21 -0.86 6.30
CA SER A 131 24.87 -1.03 6.87
C SER A 131 24.07 -1.95 5.96
N PHE A 132 24.03 -3.23 6.33
CA PHE A 132 22.95 -4.15 5.97
C PHE A 132 21.81 -4.00 6.98
#